data_AF-A0A842WNN2-F1
#
_entry.id   AF-A0A842WNN2-F1
#
_cell.length_a   1.000
_cell.length_b   1.000
_cell.length_c   1.000
_cell.angle_alpha   90.00
_cell.angle_beta   90.00
_cell.angle_gamma   90.00
#
_symmetry.space_group_name_H-M   'P 1'
#
loop_
_entity.id
_entity.type
_entity.pdbx_description
1 polymer ?
#
loop_
_entity_poly.entity_id
_entity_poly.type
_entity_poly.pdbx_seq_one_letter_code
_entity_poly.pdbx_strand_id
1 'polypeptide(L)'
;MSKVISPFIIQILLQIPVDLQYPPFFDSLEIALRVLFALAVRGYLILVIIGFMVYVTGLSDGFGKFLVITGIFLYIVGPFIANLFAQAAGFEMISMEVAKLEWLRVLGMSDSELFYILVVFGDIIAAICCLTGAILYFTPSSDDLKSRGQSLIVRSLMFAPILLYFHVTPWV
;
A
#
# COMPACT_ATOMS: atom_id res chain seq x y z
N MET A 1 51.85 29.93 10.11
CA MET A 1 52.50 29.28 8.96
C MET A 1 51.44 28.56 8.16
N SER A 2 50.92 29.20 7.11
CA SER A 2 49.90 28.63 6.21
C SER A 2 50.58 27.61 5.29
N LYS A 3 50.19 26.33 5.40
CA LYS A 3 50.65 25.30 4.46
C LYS A 3 49.94 25.55 3.15
N VAL A 4 50.64 26.20 2.21
CA VAL A 4 50.23 26.34 0.83
C VAL A 4 50.13 24.92 0.26
N ILE A 5 48.91 24.38 0.24
CA ILE A 5 48.60 23.14 -0.49
C ILE A 5 48.94 23.45 -1.94
N SER A 6 49.93 22.74 -2.49
CA SER A 6 50.40 23.05 -3.84
C SER A 6 49.24 22.89 -4.84
N PRO A 7 49.11 23.78 -5.84
CA PRO A 7 48.05 23.69 -6.85
C PRO A 7 48.09 22.38 -7.64
N PHE A 8 49.23 21.69 -7.63
CA PHE A 8 49.42 20.35 -8.19
C PHE A 8 48.62 19.27 -7.44
N ILE A 9 48.56 19.34 -6.10
CA ILE A 9 47.75 18.39 -5.29
C ILE A 9 46.26 18.60 -5.55
N ILE A 10 45.84 19.86 -5.74
CA ILE A 10 44.44 20.21 -6.05
C ILE A 10 44.05 19.71 -7.44
N GLN A 11 44.94 19.83 -8.42
CA GLN A 11 44.69 19.29 -9.77
C GLN A 11 44.66 17.76 -9.81
N ILE A 12 45.50 17.08 -9.02
CA ILE A 12 45.43 15.62 -8.89
C ILE A 12 44.11 15.18 -8.25
N LEU A 13 43.65 15.87 -7.20
CA LEU A 13 42.36 15.58 -6.56
C LEU A 13 41.15 15.82 -7.49
N LEU A 14 41.23 16.83 -8.36
CA LEU A 14 40.20 17.12 -9.37
C LEU A 14 40.24 16.17 -10.59
N GLN A 15 41.34 15.43 -10.76
CA GLN A 15 41.52 14.43 -11.81
C GLN A 15 41.22 13.01 -11.36
N ILE A 16 40.90 12.78 -10.08
CA ILE A 16 40.34 11.49 -9.65
C ILE A 16 38.96 11.42 -10.29
N PRO A 17 38.71 10.50 -11.25
CA PRO A 17 37.36 10.25 -11.69
C PRO A 17 36.62 9.68 -10.48
N VAL A 18 35.90 10.52 -9.75
CA VAL A 18 34.91 10.07 -8.76
C VAL A 18 33.64 9.63 -9.51
N ASP A 19 33.81 8.98 -10.66
CA ASP A 19 32.88 7.98 -11.12
C ASP A 19 33.17 6.73 -10.29
N LEU A 20 32.84 6.81 -9.00
CA LEU A 20 32.50 5.61 -8.25
C LEU A 20 31.28 5.04 -8.96
N GLN A 21 31.52 4.24 -10.00
CA GLN A 21 30.54 3.32 -10.53
C GLN A 21 30.17 2.42 -9.35
N TYR A 22 29.08 2.75 -8.68
CA TYR A 22 28.55 1.95 -7.60
C TYR A 22 28.33 0.52 -8.15
N PRO A 23 28.59 -0.52 -7.35
CA PRO A 23 28.36 -1.88 -7.80
C PRO A 23 26.92 -2.02 -8.33
N PRO A 24 26.66 -2.76 -9.42
CA PRO A 24 25.33 -2.87 -10.05
C PRO A 24 24.22 -3.38 -9.13
N PHE A 25 24.58 -3.95 -7.97
CA PHE A 25 23.65 -4.27 -6.89
C PHE A 25 22.97 -3.02 -6.29
N PHE A 26 23.64 -1.87 -6.25
CA PHE A 26 23.09 -0.61 -5.72
C PHE A 26 21.93 -0.10 -6.58
N ASP A 27 22.01 -0.24 -7.91
CA ASP A 27 20.90 0.13 -8.81
C ASP A 27 19.65 -0.73 -8.54
N SER A 28 19.85 -2.02 -8.27
CA SER A 28 18.76 -2.93 -7.91
C SER A 28 18.16 -2.60 -6.54
N LEU A 29 18.99 -2.20 -5.58
CA LEU A 29 18.57 -1.78 -4.25
C LEU A 29 17.76 -0.49 -4.31
N GLU A 30 18.20 0.50 -5.10
CA GLU A 30 17.49 1.75 -5.29
C GLU A 30 16.10 1.52 -5.87
N ILE A 31 16.00 0.70 -6.91
CA ILE A 31 14.72 0.29 -7.50
C ILE A 31 13.84 -0.38 -6.45
N ALA A 32 14.38 -1.33 -5.68
CA ALA A 32 13.62 -2.04 -4.65
C ALA A 32 13.08 -1.08 -3.57
N LEU A 33 13.88 -0.11 -3.14
CA LEU A 33 13.46 0.90 -2.16
C LEU A 33 12.38 1.83 -2.72
N ARG A 34 12.50 2.26 -3.98
CA ARG A 34 11.47 3.07 -4.65
C ARG A 34 10.16 2.31 -4.83
N VAL A 35 10.22 1.02 -5.18
CA VAL A 35 9.04 0.15 -5.27
C VAL A 35 8.42 -0.08 -3.90
N LEU A 36 9.23 -0.34 -2.86
CA LEU A 36 8.74 -0.46 -1.48
C LEU A 36 8.04 0.81 -1.03
N PHE A 37 8.61 1.98 -1.33
CA PHE A 37 8.01 3.28 -1.04
C PHE A 37 6.68 3.46 -1.78
N ALA A 38 6.63 3.12 -3.08
CA ALA A 38 5.40 3.17 -3.88
C ALA A 38 4.31 2.24 -3.31
N LEU A 39 4.66 1.01 -2.97
CA LEU A 39 3.76 0.05 -2.33
C LEU A 39 3.28 0.56 -0.96
N ALA A 40 4.14 1.21 -0.19
CA ALA A 40 3.78 1.73 1.11
C ALA A 40 2.80 2.90 1.03
N VAL A 41 3.03 3.83 0.11
CA VAL A 41 2.20 5.02 -0.04
C VAL A 41 0.92 4.76 -0.82
N ARG A 42 0.89 3.82 -1.76
CA ARG A 42 -0.24 3.59 -2.67
C ARG A 42 -0.84 2.20 -2.50
N GLY A 43 0.00 1.18 -2.42
CA GLY A 43 -0.39 -0.22 -2.29
C GLY A 43 -1.04 -0.60 -0.95
N TYR A 44 -0.86 0.21 0.10
CA TYR A 44 -1.46 -0.08 1.41
C TYR A 44 -2.99 -0.21 1.36
N LEU A 45 -3.64 0.55 0.47
CA LEU A 45 -5.10 0.54 0.32
C LEU A 45 -5.61 -0.81 -0.22
N ILE A 46 -4.80 -1.51 -1.01
CA ILE A 46 -5.10 -2.88 -1.43
C ILE A 46 -5.24 -3.77 -0.20
N LEU A 47 -4.27 -3.72 0.71
CA LEU A 47 -4.30 -4.53 1.94
C LEU A 47 -5.48 -4.17 2.83
N VAL A 48 -5.78 -2.88 2.98
CA VAL A 48 -6.89 -2.40 3.81
C VAL A 48 -8.24 -2.86 3.24
N ILE A 49 -8.50 -2.59 1.96
CA ILE A 49 -9.79 -2.91 1.34
C ILE A 49 -9.99 -4.43 1.25
N ILE A 50 -8.97 -5.19 0.84
CA ILE A 50 -9.04 -6.66 0.81
C ILE A 50 -9.23 -7.20 2.24
N GLY A 51 -8.56 -6.63 3.24
CA GLY A 51 -8.73 -7.00 4.64
C GLY A 51 -10.18 -6.85 5.10
N PHE A 52 -10.85 -5.74 4.73
CA PHE A 52 -12.27 -5.55 4.99
C PHE A 52 -13.16 -6.53 4.21
N MET A 53 -12.88 -6.78 2.92
CA MET A 53 -13.62 -7.77 2.13
C MET A 53 -13.57 -9.15 2.80
N VAL A 54 -12.38 -9.61 3.21
CA VAL A 54 -12.20 -10.88 3.93
C VAL A 54 -12.97 -10.87 5.25
N TYR A 55 -12.88 -9.78 6.02
CA TYR A 55 -13.61 -9.66 7.29
C TYR A 55 -15.13 -9.77 7.11
N VAL A 56 -15.68 -9.17 6.05
CA VAL A 56 -17.12 -9.17 5.75
C VAL A 56 -17.62 -10.56 5.38
N THR A 57 -16.84 -11.32 4.60
CA THR A 57 -17.22 -12.69 4.21
C THR A 57 -17.29 -13.66 5.39
N GLY A 58 -16.71 -13.32 6.55
CA GLY A 58 -16.65 -14.20 7.72
C GLY A 58 -15.73 -15.41 7.54
N LEU A 59 -14.89 -15.42 6.49
CA LEU A 59 -13.93 -16.49 6.23
C LEU A 59 -12.82 -16.54 7.29
N SER A 60 -12.31 -15.38 7.69
CA SER A 60 -11.28 -15.27 8.74
C SER A 60 -11.20 -13.86 9.32
N ASP A 61 -11.75 -13.70 10.53
CA ASP A 61 -11.75 -12.42 11.25
C ASP A 61 -10.32 -11.97 11.61
N GLY A 62 -9.48 -12.93 12.00
CA GLY A 62 -8.09 -12.67 12.36
C GLY A 62 -7.27 -12.21 11.16
N PHE A 63 -7.41 -12.88 10.02
CA PHE A 63 -6.68 -12.54 8.82
C PHE A 63 -7.14 -11.19 8.22
N GLY A 64 -8.45 -10.94 8.19
CA GLY A 64 -8.97 -9.65 7.73
C GLY A 64 -8.45 -8.47 8.56
N LYS A 65 -8.48 -8.59 9.90
CA LYS A 65 -7.92 -7.56 10.80
C LYS A 65 -6.41 -7.42 10.63
N PHE A 66 -5.69 -8.53 10.52
CA PHE A 66 -4.25 -8.53 10.30
C PHE A 66 -3.88 -7.77 9.01
N LEU A 67 -4.59 -8.00 7.91
CA LEU A 67 -4.37 -7.28 6.65
C LEU A 67 -4.62 -5.78 6.79
N VAL A 68 -5.72 -5.37 7.46
CA VAL A 68 -6.01 -3.95 7.71
C VAL A 68 -4.91 -3.31 8.55
N ILE A 69 -4.52 -3.94 9.66
CA ILE A 69 -3.46 -3.44 10.54
C ILE A 69 -2.14 -3.34 9.79
N THR A 70 -1.80 -4.37 9.00
CA THR A 70 -0.57 -4.39 8.19
C THR A 70 -0.58 -3.29 7.13
N GLY A 71 -1.71 -3.05 6.46
CA GLY A 71 -1.86 -1.95 5.52
C GLY A 71 -1.64 -0.59 6.18
N ILE A 72 -2.29 -0.33 7.32
CA ILE A 72 -2.11 0.92 8.07
C ILE A 72 -0.65 1.08 8.53
N PHE A 73 -0.06 0.01 9.08
CA PHE A 73 1.34 0.02 9.51
C PHE A 73 2.28 0.29 8.34
N LEU A 74 2.05 -0.36 7.20
CA LEU A 74 2.83 -0.17 5.98
C LEU A 74 2.76 1.29 5.49
N TYR A 75 1.58 1.92 5.55
CA TYR A 75 1.41 3.33 5.17
C TYR A 75 2.19 4.29 6.07
N ILE A 76 2.17 4.07 7.39
CA ILE A 76 2.81 4.97 8.36
C ILE A 76 4.33 4.74 8.39
N VAL A 77 4.74 3.47 8.46
CA VAL A 77 6.13 3.10 8.75
C VAL A 77 6.93 2.82 7.48
N GLY A 78 6.28 2.32 6.43
CA GLY A 78 6.94 1.94 5.18
C GLY A 78 7.71 3.08 4.50
N PRO A 79 7.13 4.29 4.32
CA PRO A 79 7.83 5.42 3.71
C PRO A 79 9.05 5.85 4.53
N PHE A 80 8.92 5.83 5.86
CA PHE A 80 10.01 6.16 6.77
C PHE A 80 11.16 5.16 6.66
N ILE A 81 10.85 3.86 6.68
CA ILE A 81 11.84 2.79 6.51
C ILE A 81 12.55 2.91 5.16
N ALA A 82 11.81 3.08 4.07
CA ALA A 82 12.38 3.17 2.73
C ALA A 82 13.32 4.38 2.60
N ASN A 83 12.93 5.55 3.13
CA ASN A 83 13.78 6.74 3.12
C ASN A 83 14.99 6.65 4.05
N LEU A 84 14.86 5.97 5.19
CA LEU A 84 15.99 5.73 6.10
C LEU A 84 17.05 4.86 5.42
N PHE A 85 16.63 3.78 4.74
CA PHE A 85 17.55 2.93 3.98
C PHE A 85 18.12 3.63 2.75
N ALA A 86 17.33 4.45 2.05
CA ALA A 86 17.82 5.25 0.93
C ALA A 86 18.95 6.20 1.36
N GLN A 87 18.74 6.95 2.46
CA GLN A 87 19.76 7.84 3.02
C GLN A 87 21.00 7.09 3.51
N ALA A 88 20.81 5.94 4.18
CA ALA A 88 21.92 5.12 4.65
C ALA A 88 22.76 4.57 3.48
N ALA A 89 22.14 4.33 2.33
CA ALA A 89 22.80 3.90 1.10
C ALA A 89 23.40 5.05 0.27
N GLY A 90 23.18 6.32 0.66
CA GLY A 90 23.66 7.50 -0.06
C GLY A 90 22.77 7.94 -1.24
N PHE A 91 21.55 7.40 -1.34
CA PHE A 91 20.57 7.82 -2.34
C PHE A 91 19.82 9.07 -1.91
N GLU A 92 19.26 9.79 -2.89
CA GLU A 92 18.34 10.89 -2.62
C GLU A 92 17.05 10.40 -1.94
N MET A 93 16.40 11.29 -1.17
CA MET A 93 15.10 10.96 -0.58
C MET A 93 14.08 10.65 -1.68
N ILE A 94 13.33 9.57 -1.48
CA ILE A 94 12.33 9.11 -2.43
C ILE A 94 11.11 10.04 -2.30
N SER A 95 10.84 10.77 -3.37
CA SER A 95 9.70 11.68 -3.43
C SER A 95 8.41 10.96 -3.84
N MET A 96 7.26 11.60 -3.56
CA MET A 96 5.93 11.11 -3.96
C MET A 96 5.77 11.02 -5.48
N GLU A 97 6.53 11.82 -6.23
CA GLU A 97 6.52 11.80 -7.70
C GLU A 97 7.25 10.57 -8.25
N VAL A 98 8.44 10.26 -7.70
CA VAL A 98 9.16 9.03 -8.04
C VAL A 98 8.31 7.80 -7.71
N ALA A 99 7.63 7.82 -6.56
CA ALA A 99 6.72 6.75 -6.16
C ALA A 99 5.56 6.54 -7.15
N LYS A 100 5.02 7.63 -7.74
CA LYS A 100 3.97 7.56 -8.76
C LYS A 100 4.46 6.88 -10.04
N LEU A 101 5.64 7.27 -10.50
CA LEU A 101 6.25 6.73 -11.72
C LEU A 101 6.54 5.24 -11.55
N GLU A 102 7.11 4.84 -10.40
CA GLU A 102 7.41 3.44 -10.12
C GLU A 102 6.15 2.60 -9.92
N TRP A 103 5.11 3.15 -9.29
CA TRP A 103 3.80 2.50 -9.23
C TRP A 103 3.24 2.19 -10.63
N LEU A 104 3.24 3.19 -11.52
CA LEU A 104 2.77 3.03 -12.89
C LEU A 104 3.64 2.03 -13.66
N ARG A 105 4.96 2.02 -13.42
CA ARG A 105 5.88 1.06 -14.04
C ARG A 105 5.60 -0.38 -13.61
N VAL A 106 5.29 -0.61 -12.34
CA VAL A 106 5.10 -1.96 -11.78
C VAL A 106 3.70 -2.51 -12.06
N LEU A 107 2.66 -1.71 -11.86
CA LEU A 107 1.27 -2.17 -11.96
C LEU A 107 0.58 -1.77 -13.27
N GLY A 108 1.14 -0.83 -14.03
CA GLY A 108 0.56 -0.38 -15.29
C GLY A 108 -0.79 0.34 -15.16
N MET A 109 -1.17 0.74 -13.94
CA MET A 109 -2.46 1.37 -13.64
C MET A 109 -2.28 2.62 -12.77
N SER A 110 -3.18 3.58 -12.97
CA SER A 110 -3.32 4.76 -12.11
C SER A 110 -3.97 4.40 -10.77
N ASP A 111 -3.82 5.28 -9.77
CA ASP A 111 -4.47 5.09 -8.46
C ASP A 111 -6.00 5.05 -8.59
N SER A 112 -6.56 5.90 -9.45
CA SER A 112 -8.00 5.97 -9.68
C SER A 112 -8.56 4.69 -10.26
N GLU A 113 -7.85 4.05 -11.18
CA GLU A 113 -8.27 2.75 -11.75
C GLU A 113 -8.23 1.65 -10.70
N LEU A 114 -7.15 1.61 -9.89
CA LEU A 114 -7.04 0.67 -8.79
C LEU A 114 -8.20 0.83 -7.79
N PHE A 115 -8.49 2.06 -7.36
CA PHE A 115 -9.58 2.33 -6.43
C PHE A 115 -10.92 1.96 -7.01
N TYR A 116 -11.19 2.33 -8.27
CA TYR A 116 -12.42 1.95 -8.93
C TYR A 116 -12.62 0.44 -8.94
N ILE A 117 -11.60 -0.32 -9.31
CA ILE A 117 -11.65 -1.79 -9.32
C ILE A 117 -11.91 -2.33 -7.91
N LEU A 118 -11.14 -1.90 -6.92
CA LEU A 118 -11.27 -2.37 -5.53
C LEU A 118 -12.65 -2.06 -4.95
N VAL A 119 -13.18 -0.87 -5.20
CA VAL A 119 -14.49 -0.46 -4.70
C VAL A 119 -15.60 -1.28 -5.36
N VAL A 120 -15.56 -1.48 -6.68
CA VAL A 120 -16.54 -2.30 -7.39
C VAL A 120 -16.55 -3.74 -6.87
N PHE A 121 -15.38 -4.36 -6.67
CA PHE A 121 -15.31 -5.68 -6.05
C PHE A 121 -15.84 -5.67 -4.62
N GLY A 122 -15.58 -4.60 -3.87
CA GLY A 122 -16.06 -4.42 -2.51
C GLY A 122 -17.58 -4.36 -2.45
N ASP A 123 -18.20 -3.60 -3.36
CA ASP A 123 -19.65 -3.49 -3.49
C ASP A 123 -20.28 -4.84 -3.82
N ILE A 124 -19.71 -5.59 -4.77
CA ILE A 124 -20.18 -6.93 -5.14
C ILE A 124 -20.15 -7.86 -3.92
N ILE A 125 -19.04 -7.89 -3.18
CA ILE A 125 -18.89 -8.74 -1.99
C ILE A 125 -19.87 -8.32 -0.89
N ALA A 126 -20.00 -7.01 -0.64
CA ALA A 126 -20.92 -6.48 0.36
C ALA A 126 -22.38 -6.83 0.00
N ALA A 127 -22.77 -6.68 -1.26
CA ALA A 127 -24.10 -7.01 -1.76
C ALA A 127 -24.40 -8.51 -1.62
N ILE A 128 -23.44 -9.38 -2.01
CA ILE A 128 -23.57 -10.84 -1.85
C ILE A 128 -23.73 -11.19 -0.38
N CYS A 129 -22.86 -10.68 0.51
CA CYS A 129 -22.92 -11.00 1.94
C CYS A 129 -24.21 -10.48 2.59
N CYS A 130 -24.67 -9.30 2.20
CA CYS A 130 -25.94 -8.74 2.68
C CYS A 130 -27.13 -9.58 2.22
N LEU A 131 -27.19 -9.96 0.94
CA LEU A 131 -28.26 -10.77 0.39
C LEU A 131 -28.27 -12.18 0.99
N THR A 132 -27.12 -12.85 1.03
CA THR A 132 -26.99 -14.17 1.67
C THR A 132 -27.35 -14.07 3.15
N GLY A 133 -26.90 -13.03 3.84
CA GLY A 133 -27.26 -12.78 5.24
C GLY A 133 -28.75 -12.59 5.44
N ALA A 134 -29.42 -11.83 4.56
CA ALA A 134 -30.86 -11.61 4.58
C ALA A 134 -31.64 -12.92 4.35
N ILE A 135 -31.23 -13.74 3.38
CA ILE A 135 -31.85 -15.05 3.14
C ILE A 135 -31.72 -15.93 4.39
N LEU A 136 -30.51 -16.05 4.96
CA LEU A 136 -30.28 -16.86 6.16
C LEU A 136 -31.05 -16.35 7.39
N TYR A 137 -31.26 -15.03 7.49
CA TYR A 137 -31.98 -14.42 8.61
C TYR A 137 -33.50 -14.56 8.49
N PHE A 138 -34.07 -14.39 7.29
CA PHE A 138 -35.52 -14.42 7.06
C PHE A 138 -36.08 -15.81 6.79
N THR A 139 -35.26 -16.74 6.28
CA THR A 139 -35.65 -18.16 6.09
C THR A 139 -34.72 -19.11 6.85
N PRO A 140 -34.64 -19.01 8.19
CA PRO A 140 -33.73 -19.84 8.97
C PRO A 140 -34.26 -21.28 9.06
N SER A 141 -33.41 -22.25 8.73
CA SER A 141 -33.68 -23.68 9.01
C SER A 141 -33.21 -24.09 10.42
N SER A 142 -32.44 -23.24 11.10
CA SER A 142 -31.96 -23.42 12.48
C SER A 142 -31.58 -22.06 13.09
N ASP A 143 -31.49 -22.00 14.43
CA ASP A 143 -31.08 -20.76 15.12
C ASP A 143 -29.64 -20.34 14.80
N ASP A 144 -28.72 -21.29 14.55
CA ASP A 144 -27.34 -20.97 14.15
C ASP A 144 -27.29 -20.26 12.79
N LEU A 145 -28.14 -20.67 11.84
CA LEU A 145 -28.25 -20.00 10.54
C LEU A 145 -28.76 -18.57 10.68
N LYS A 146 -29.71 -18.35 11.59
CA LYS A 146 -30.23 -17.00 11.88
C LYS A 146 -29.13 -16.10 12.45
N SER A 147 -28.34 -16.58 13.41
CA SER A 147 -27.23 -15.79 13.98
C SER A 147 -26.13 -15.52 12.95
N ARG A 148 -25.81 -16.48 12.08
CA ARG A 148 -24.87 -16.27 10.97
C ARG A 148 -25.38 -15.24 9.97
N GLY A 149 -26.67 -15.31 9.61
CA GLY A 149 -27.32 -14.35 8.74
C GLY A 149 -27.23 -12.92 9.29
N GLN A 150 -27.57 -12.74 10.56
CA GLN A 150 -27.45 -11.45 11.24
C GLN A 150 -26.01 -10.92 11.25
N SER A 151 -25.03 -11.78 11.53
CA SER A 151 -23.61 -11.41 11.50
C SER A 151 -23.17 -10.92 10.11
N LEU A 152 -23.54 -11.62 9.04
CA LEU A 152 -23.20 -11.22 7.67
C LEU A 152 -23.81 -9.86 7.29
N ILE A 153 -25.09 -9.65 7.63
CA ILE A 153 -25.77 -8.36 7.38
C ILE A 153 -25.02 -7.24 8.11
N VAL A 154 -24.78 -7.38 9.41
CA VAL A 154 -24.12 -6.33 10.20
C VAL A 154 -22.73 -6.01 9.64
N ARG A 155 -21.94 -7.04 9.32
CA ARG A 155 -20.59 -6.85 8.75
C ARG A 155 -20.62 -6.16 7.40
N SER A 156 -21.53 -6.55 6.51
CA SER A 156 -21.70 -5.88 5.20
C SER A 156 -22.12 -4.41 5.35
N LEU A 157 -23.01 -4.10 6.29
CA LEU A 157 -23.44 -2.73 6.58
C LEU A 157 -22.31 -1.89 7.20
N MET A 158 -21.43 -2.49 8.00
CA MET A 158 -20.24 -1.82 8.52
C MET A 158 -19.22 -1.49 7.42
N PHE A 159 -19.17 -2.29 6.36
CA PHE A 159 -18.25 -2.06 5.23
C PHE A 159 -18.77 -1.00 4.25
N ALA A 160 -20.09 -0.83 4.14
CA ALA A 160 -20.69 0.13 3.21
C ALA A 160 -20.21 1.59 3.41
N PRO A 161 -20.10 2.16 4.62
CA PRO A 161 -19.53 3.50 4.82
C PRO A 161 -18.08 3.63 4.34
N ILE A 162 -17.29 2.56 4.45
CA ILE A 162 -15.90 2.54 4.00
C ILE A 162 -15.86 2.60 2.47
N LEU A 163 -16.69 1.80 1.79
CA LEU A 163 -16.81 1.83 0.33
C LEU A 163 -17.37 3.17 -0.17
N LEU A 164 -18.36 3.73 0.53
CA LEU A 164 -18.93 5.04 0.21
C LEU A 164 -17.88 6.15 0.30
N TYR A 165 -17.01 6.12 1.32
CA TYR A 165 -15.88 7.04 1.40
C TYR A 165 -15.01 6.98 0.14
N PHE A 166 -14.65 5.77 -0.32
CA PHE A 166 -13.84 5.60 -1.54
C PHE A 166 -14.59 5.92 -2.85
N HIS A 167 -15.92 5.88 -2.88
CA HIS A 167 -16.72 6.40 -4.00
C HIS A 167 -16.66 7.92 -4.10
N VAL A 168 -16.61 8.61 -2.96
CA VAL A 168 -16.62 10.08 -2.89
C VAL A 168 -15.23 10.68 -3.02
N THR A 169 -14.21 10.02 -2.46
CA THR A 169 -12.82 10.53 -2.42
C THR A 169 -12.25 10.96 -3.78
N PRO A 170 -12.53 10.27 -4.91
CA PRO A 170 -12.07 10.73 -6.22
C PRO A 170 -12.62 12.09 -6.68
N TRP A 171 -13.71 12.56 -6.06
CA TRP A 171 -14.39 13.82 -6.39
C TRP A 171 -14.03 14.98 -5.45
N VAL A 172 -13.23 14.73 -4.41
CA VAL A 172 -12.80 15.71 -3.41
C VAL A 172 -11.31 16.00 -3.58
#